data_AF-A0A1M6A1K1-F1
#
_entry.id   AF-A0A1M6A1K1-F1
#
_cell.length_a   1.000
_cell.length_b   1.000
_cell.length_c   1.000
_cell.angle_alpha   90.00
_cell.angle_beta   90.00
_cell.angle_gamma   90.00
#
_symmetry.space_group_name_H-M   'P 1'
#
loop_
_entity.id
_entity.type
_entity.pdbx_description
1 polymer ?
#
loop_
_entity_poly.entity_id
_entity_poly.type
_entity_poly.pdbx_seq_one_letter_code
_entity_poly.pdbx_strand_id
1 'polypeptide(L)'
;MSKELYAKMIEEALAAQKADLSVIKAKRGGEFKITDAKPYVDAVNAMTVGEGQSPEVIRLHVDSVNAHYETLLQLTDTVRPEDDPFVEHYQTPAILEVLYELDPAFRSAVEQFMAAIATNEALIGRESLRRYGGFYGPTAVVDFAFVPGSTSNVVNTILSGMNIEKKYKQAILSSKSWGMNTSYGIGSAFANAINAGATTAKAVEEEIAMLQLVYDRPIEAQTKLMTDSGHSSFDVKKYMEIYRERMRPAIKAAVDAGVHYSNIVTVPAYCVGDVAHHISQSMYNMTKDDMTMAIIEATSDVMEQTLKLGLDQGYKGVYDILSVATGSTAAAVTYILEKDAFTVPMVVDLLTKRYTNFVQKYPDRGPAAELHNVDFMDMIHRGAKILASGKVKGVPVQISAIDANEVIVNPQRYTYPACGITVHFSSLMRLADFPCLLTSEPVTATLMTNIIALDPTSPGSPARVCKDCAVTSLIKRCAYCNWSSAV
;
A
#
# COMPACT_ATOMS: atom_id res chain seq x y z
N MET A 1 -6.37 -0.84 -28.09
CA MET A 1 -5.14 -1.28 -27.40
C MET A 1 -4.81 -2.69 -27.82
N SER A 2 -3.54 -2.94 -28.10
CA SER A 2 -3.01 -4.15 -28.71
C SER A 2 -2.88 -5.30 -27.70
N LYS A 3 -2.94 -6.55 -28.17
CA LYS A 3 -2.71 -7.75 -27.35
C LYS A 3 -1.27 -7.75 -26.82
N GLU A 4 -0.36 -7.20 -27.61
CA GLU A 4 1.05 -6.99 -27.33
C GLU A 4 1.26 -6.11 -26.10
N LEU A 5 0.53 -5.00 -25.97
CA LEU A 5 0.59 -4.14 -24.78
C LEU A 5 0.11 -4.89 -23.53
N TYR A 6 -0.97 -5.67 -23.63
CA TYR A 6 -1.45 -6.47 -22.50
C TYR A 6 -0.45 -7.56 -22.08
N ALA A 7 0.17 -8.23 -23.05
CA ALA A 7 1.22 -9.21 -22.79
C ALA A 7 2.40 -8.57 -22.05
N LYS A 8 2.91 -7.43 -22.55
CA LYS A 8 3.96 -6.64 -21.88
C LYS A 8 3.62 -6.33 -20.43
N MET A 9 2.44 -5.77 -20.18
CA MET A 9 2.01 -5.40 -18.82
C MET A 9 1.99 -6.60 -17.87
N ILE A 10 1.52 -7.76 -18.35
CA ILE A 10 1.48 -9.00 -17.58
C ILE A 10 2.90 -9.53 -17.34
N GLU A 11 3.75 -9.52 -18.36
CA GLU A 11 5.13 -9.99 -18.27
C GLU A 11 5.95 -9.17 -17.28
N GLU A 12 5.90 -7.84 -17.36
CA GLU A 12 6.60 -6.95 -16.42
C GLU A 12 6.11 -7.16 -14.98
N ALA A 13 4.79 -7.24 -14.77
CA ALA A 13 4.24 -7.42 -13.43
C ALA A 13 4.58 -8.80 -12.84
N LEU A 14 4.52 -9.86 -13.64
CA LEU A 14 4.91 -11.21 -13.20
C LEU A 14 6.42 -11.32 -12.99
N ALA A 15 7.25 -10.58 -13.74
CA ALA A 15 8.69 -10.55 -13.53
C ALA A 15 9.04 -9.96 -12.16
N ALA A 16 8.39 -8.87 -11.76
CA ALA A 16 8.53 -8.28 -10.42
C ALA A 16 8.18 -9.30 -9.31
N GLN A 17 6.97 -9.86 -9.35
CA GLN A 17 6.55 -10.87 -8.35
C GLN A 17 7.51 -12.06 -8.29
N LYS A 18 7.93 -12.59 -9.44
CA LYS A 18 8.83 -13.76 -9.49
C LYS A 18 10.21 -13.44 -8.93
N ALA A 19 10.72 -12.23 -9.18
CA ALA A 19 11.99 -11.80 -8.62
C ALA A 19 11.96 -11.89 -7.09
N ASP A 20 10.92 -11.34 -6.46
CA ASP A 20 10.78 -11.34 -5.00
C ASP A 20 10.66 -12.77 -4.46
N LEU A 21 9.75 -13.56 -5.02
CA LEU A 21 9.51 -14.93 -4.55
C LEU A 21 10.76 -15.80 -4.69
N SER A 22 11.51 -15.65 -5.78
CA SER A 22 12.72 -16.43 -6.00
C SER A 22 13.78 -16.17 -4.92
N VAL A 23 13.94 -14.90 -4.53
CA VAL A 23 14.89 -14.48 -3.50
C VAL A 23 14.40 -14.91 -2.12
N ILE A 24 13.14 -14.61 -1.79
CA ILE A 24 12.54 -14.96 -0.49
C ILE A 24 12.60 -16.47 -0.29
N LYS A 25 12.19 -17.28 -1.28
CA LYS A 25 12.25 -18.74 -1.18
C LYS A 25 13.67 -19.26 -0.91
N ALA A 26 14.67 -18.66 -1.55
CA ALA A 26 16.05 -19.08 -1.43
C ALA A 26 16.70 -18.63 -0.11
N LYS A 27 16.28 -17.50 0.45
CA LYS A 27 16.94 -16.84 1.58
C LYS A 27 16.13 -16.77 2.87
N ARG A 28 14.85 -17.18 2.85
CA ARG A 28 13.96 -17.25 4.01
C ARG A 28 14.63 -17.93 5.21
N GLY A 29 14.40 -17.37 6.40
CA GLY A 29 15.06 -17.78 7.63
C GLY A 29 16.51 -17.32 7.80
N GLY A 30 17.10 -16.68 6.79
CA GLY A 30 18.42 -16.04 6.86
C GLY A 30 18.37 -14.55 7.24
N GLU A 31 19.51 -13.90 7.12
CA GLU A 31 19.64 -12.44 7.28
C GLU A 31 19.40 -11.75 5.93
N PHE A 32 18.50 -10.77 5.90
CA PHE A 32 18.27 -9.93 4.73
C PHE A 32 19.46 -8.97 4.51
N LYS A 33 19.85 -8.78 3.24
CA LYS A 33 20.77 -7.72 2.82
C LYS A 33 20.14 -6.89 1.72
N ILE A 34 20.45 -5.58 1.65
CA ILE A 34 19.95 -4.71 0.57
C ILE A 34 20.22 -5.31 -0.81
N THR A 35 21.40 -5.91 -1.00
CA THR A 35 21.79 -6.59 -2.25
C THR A 35 20.84 -7.70 -2.70
N ASP A 36 20.05 -8.26 -1.78
CA ASP A 36 19.08 -9.31 -2.08
C ASP A 36 17.96 -8.81 -2.99
N ALA A 37 17.67 -7.51 -2.98
CA ALA A 37 16.64 -6.91 -3.83
C ALA A 37 17.10 -6.69 -5.29
N LYS A 38 18.36 -7.00 -5.63
CA LYS A 38 18.90 -6.79 -6.98
C LYS A 38 18.06 -7.46 -8.10
N PRO A 39 17.56 -8.70 -7.95
CA PRO A 39 16.72 -9.31 -8.97
C PRO A 39 15.43 -8.53 -9.25
N TYR A 40 14.83 -7.91 -8.22
CA TYR A 40 13.68 -7.03 -8.38
C TYR A 40 14.05 -5.77 -9.17
N VAL A 41 15.15 -5.12 -8.77
CA VAL A 41 15.68 -3.92 -9.45
C VAL A 41 15.96 -4.23 -10.93
N ASP A 42 16.47 -5.43 -11.24
CA ASP A 42 16.70 -5.88 -12.62
C ASP A 42 15.41 -6.11 -13.40
N ALA A 43 14.37 -6.66 -12.77
CA ALA A 43 13.06 -6.80 -13.38
C ALA A 43 12.45 -5.42 -13.73
N VAL A 44 12.57 -4.46 -12.83
CA VAL A 44 12.11 -3.07 -13.05
C VAL A 44 12.93 -2.39 -14.16
N ASN A 45 14.25 -2.55 -14.16
CA ASN A 45 15.13 -2.00 -15.20
C ASN A 45 14.86 -2.57 -16.60
N ALA A 46 14.23 -3.74 -16.68
CA ALA A 46 13.80 -4.33 -17.95
C ALA A 46 12.47 -3.77 -18.47
N MET A 47 11.76 -2.94 -17.69
CA MET A 47 10.52 -2.30 -18.15
C MET A 47 10.78 -1.41 -19.37
N THR A 48 9.88 -1.48 -20.35
CA THR A 48 9.99 -0.72 -21.59
C THR A 48 8.79 0.19 -21.81
N VAL A 49 8.88 1.11 -22.77
CA VAL A 49 7.76 1.96 -23.17
C VAL A 49 6.96 1.23 -24.24
N GLY A 50 5.71 0.89 -23.94
CA GLY A 50 4.77 0.27 -24.85
C GLY A 50 4.04 1.28 -25.74
N GLU A 51 3.18 0.77 -26.61
CA GLU A 51 2.34 1.57 -27.49
C GLU A 51 1.47 2.57 -26.69
N GLY A 52 1.59 3.87 -27.00
CA GLY A 52 0.80 4.94 -26.40
C GLY A 52 1.17 5.29 -24.95
N GLN A 53 2.20 4.67 -24.38
CA GLN A 53 2.64 4.95 -23.01
C GLN A 53 3.58 6.16 -22.95
N SER A 54 3.44 6.98 -21.90
CA SER A 54 4.37 8.06 -21.59
C SER A 54 5.70 7.49 -21.11
N PRO A 55 6.83 7.84 -21.77
CA PRO A 55 8.15 7.45 -21.31
C PRO A 55 8.49 8.07 -19.94
N GLU A 56 7.98 9.26 -19.63
CA GLU A 56 8.22 9.94 -18.36
C GLU A 56 7.58 9.20 -17.18
N VAL A 57 6.39 8.62 -17.36
CA VAL A 57 5.75 7.81 -16.31
C VAL A 57 6.52 6.51 -16.05
N ILE A 58 6.95 5.81 -17.10
CA ILE A 58 7.78 4.60 -16.93
C ILE A 58 9.11 4.97 -16.25
N ARG A 59 9.72 6.09 -16.67
CA ARG A 59 10.95 6.60 -16.07
C ARG A 59 10.79 6.95 -14.59
N LEU A 60 9.67 7.54 -14.17
CA LEU A 60 9.39 7.82 -12.76
C LEU A 60 9.47 6.56 -11.89
N HIS A 61 8.99 5.42 -12.39
CA HIS A 61 9.07 4.13 -11.70
C HIS A 61 10.52 3.62 -11.68
N VAL A 62 11.15 3.50 -12.85
CA VAL A 62 12.50 2.92 -12.98
C VAL A 62 13.54 3.74 -12.22
N ASP A 63 13.54 5.06 -12.39
CA ASP A 63 14.49 5.95 -11.70
C ASP A 63 14.25 5.94 -10.19
N SER A 64 13.00 5.78 -9.72
CA SER A 64 12.67 5.69 -8.29
C SER A 64 13.25 4.44 -7.65
N VAL A 65 13.04 3.27 -8.25
CA VAL A 65 13.57 2.00 -7.74
C VAL A 65 15.09 2.03 -7.69
N ASN A 66 15.75 2.53 -8.74
CA ASN A 66 17.20 2.68 -8.74
C ASN A 66 17.68 3.71 -7.70
N ALA A 67 17.04 4.87 -7.60
CA ALA A 67 17.39 5.89 -6.62
C ALA A 67 17.25 5.34 -5.20
N HIS A 68 16.19 4.60 -4.92
CA HIS A 68 15.94 3.96 -3.64
C HIS A 68 17.00 2.91 -3.29
N TYR A 69 17.19 1.93 -4.18
CA TYR A 69 18.15 0.83 -4.00
C TYR A 69 19.59 1.33 -3.81
N GLU A 70 20.06 2.21 -4.69
CA GLU A 70 21.43 2.73 -4.64
C GLU A 70 21.67 3.63 -3.42
N THR A 71 20.63 4.33 -2.95
CA THR A 71 20.73 5.12 -1.73
C THR A 71 20.80 4.23 -0.50
N LEU A 72 19.99 3.16 -0.43
CA LEU A 72 20.07 2.20 0.68
C LEU A 72 21.42 1.48 0.71
N LEU A 73 21.93 1.01 -0.44
CA LEU A 73 23.27 0.41 -0.54
C LEU A 73 24.39 1.33 -0.02
N GLN A 74 24.23 2.64 -0.20
CA GLN A 74 25.20 3.62 0.30
C GLN A 74 25.12 3.80 1.83
N LEU A 75 23.96 3.56 2.44
CA LEU A 75 23.67 3.92 3.83
C LEU A 75 23.68 2.73 4.80
N THR A 76 23.35 1.53 4.33
CA THR A 76 23.28 0.34 5.18
C THR A 76 23.39 -0.96 4.37
N ASP A 77 23.82 -2.04 5.04
CA ASP A 77 23.81 -3.40 4.48
C ASP A 77 22.46 -4.10 4.68
N THR A 78 21.67 -3.69 5.67
CA THR A 78 20.41 -4.34 6.05
C THR A 78 19.45 -3.36 6.74
N VAL A 79 18.18 -3.77 6.85
CA VAL A 79 17.14 -3.04 7.58
C VAL A 79 16.51 -4.00 8.57
N ARG A 80 16.34 -3.55 9.81
CA ARG A 80 15.71 -4.38 10.87
C ARG A 80 14.21 -4.53 10.63
N PRO A 81 13.59 -5.61 11.14
CA PRO A 81 12.14 -5.81 11.08
C PRO A 81 11.30 -4.64 11.61
N GLU A 82 11.78 -3.94 12.63
CA GLU A 82 11.06 -2.81 13.23
C GLU A 82 11.06 -1.55 12.35
N ASP A 83 12.00 -1.46 11.41
CA ASP A 83 12.19 -0.29 10.54
C ASP A 83 11.66 -0.53 9.11
N ASP A 84 11.65 -1.78 8.65
CA ASP A 84 11.21 -2.15 7.29
C ASP A 84 9.77 -1.71 6.91
N PRO A 85 8.78 -1.56 7.81
CA PRO A 85 7.46 -1.08 7.42
C PRO A 85 7.44 0.39 6.97
N PHE A 86 8.48 1.16 7.31
CA PHE A 86 8.51 2.60 7.03
C PHE A 86 9.20 2.96 5.73
N VAL A 87 9.95 2.02 5.13
CA VAL A 87 10.88 2.29 4.03
C VAL A 87 10.20 2.82 2.76
N GLU A 88 8.93 2.47 2.55
CA GLU A 88 8.08 2.94 1.45
C GLU A 88 7.49 4.35 1.63
N HIS A 89 7.69 4.97 2.80
CA HIS A 89 7.09 6.28 3.13
C HIS A 89 8.02 7.47 2.89
N TYR A 90 9.23 7.24 2.36
CA TYR A 90 10.30 8.25 2.31
C TYR A 90 10.36 9.01 0.99
N GLN A 91 9.74 8.47 -0.07
CA GLN A 91 9.88 8.95 -1.44
C GLN A 91 9.07 10.24 -1.67
N THR A 92 7.79 10.23 -1.32
CA THR A 92 6.90 11.39 -1.54
C THR A 92 7.29 12.64 -0.78
N PRO A 93 7.81 12.57 0.47
CA PRO A 93 8.38 13.75 1.10
C PRO A 93 9.41 14.48 0.25
N ALA A 94 10.37 13.74 -0.30
CA ALA A 94 11.39 14.28 -1.20
C ALA A 94 10.80 14.84 -2.50
N ILE A 95 9.84 14.12 -3.10
CA ILE A 95 9.19 14.53 -4.35
C ILE A 95 8.39 15.83 -4.18
N LEU A 96 7.62 15.96 -3.09
CA LEU A 96 6.84 17.16 -2.80
C LEU A 96 7.74 18.40 -2.68
N GLU A 97 8.87 18.29 -2.00
CA GLU A 97 9.80 19.43 -1.88
C GLU A 97 10.39 19.83 -3.24
N VAL A 98 10.65 18.88 -4.15
CA VAL A 98 11.04 19.21 -5.53
C VAL A 98 9.89 19.91 -6.27
N LEU A 99 8.66 19.41 -6.15
CA LEU A 99 7.49 20.03 -6.79
C LEU A 99 7.23 21.44 -6.26
N TYR A 100 7.46 21.71 -4.97
CA TYR A 100 7.35 23.05 -4.39
C TYR A 100 8.33 24.04 -4.99
N GLU A 101 9.55 23.59 -5.31
CA GLU A 101 10.56 24.42 -5.97
C GLU A 101 10.26 24.65 -7.46
N LEU A 102 9.75 23.62 -8.15
CA LEU A 102 9.44 23.69 -9.58
C LEU A 102 8.17 24.49 -9.88
N ASP A 103 7.20 24.50 -8.95
CA ASP A 103 5.90 25.15 -9.13
C ASP A 103 5.49 25.94 -7.87
N PRO A 104 5.84 27.24 -7.80
CA PRO A 104 5.43 28.11 -6.70
C PRO A 104 3.91 28.25 -6.53
N ALA A 105 3.12 28.07 -7.60
CA ALA A 105 1.66 28.11 -7.50
C ALA A 105 1.12 26.85 -6.79
N PHE A 106 1.73 25.68 -7.05
CA PHE A 106 1.45 24.48 -6.27
C PHE A 106 1.83 24.65 -4.79
N ARG A 107 3.01 25.21 -4.50
CA ARG A 107 3.39 25.51 -3.10
C ARG A 107 2.38 26.42 -2.42
N SER A 108 1.94 27.48 -3.10
CA SER A 108 0.90 28.39 -2.57
C SER A 108 -0.45 27.68 -2.34
N ALA A 109 -0.82 26.73 -3.19
CA ALA A 109 -2.03 25.92 -2.98
C ALA A 109 -1.91 25.02 -1.74
N VAL A 110 -0.72 24.46 -1.47
CA VAL A 110 -0.44 23.70 -0.24
C VAL A 110 -0.49 24.60 1.00
N GLU A 111 0.04 25.82 0.93
CA GLU A 111 -0.05 26.78 2.04
C GLU A 111 -1.51 27.14 2.38
N GLN A 112 -2.34 27.33 1.37
CA GLN A 112 -3.78 27.51 1.57
C GLN A 112 -4.43 26.27 2.21
N PHE A 113 -3.98 25.07 1.84
CA PHE A 113 -4.47 23.83 2.45
C PHE A 113 -4.03 23.73 3.92
N MET A 114 -2.80 24.10 4.27
CA MET A 114 -2.33 24.15 5.66
C MET A 114 -3.11 25.16 6.51
N ALA A 115 -3.46 26.31 5.95
CA ALA A 115 -4.36 27.27 6.59
C ALA A 115 -5.77 26.69 6.77
N ALA A 116 -6.26 25.93 5.79
CA ALA A 116 -7.54 25.22 5.91
C ALA A 116 -7.50 24.13 6.99
N ILE A 117 -6.39 23.40 7.16
CA ILE A 117 -6.21 22.45 8.28
C ILE A 117 -6.41 23.17 9.62
N ALA A 118 -5.73 24.30 9.84
CA ALA A 118 -5.85 25.05 11.10
C ALA A 118 -7.28 25.53 11.39
N THR A 119 -8.01 25.98 10.36
CA THR A 119 -9.38 26.47 10.53
C THR A 119 -10.43 25.35 10.63
N ASN A 120 -10.06 24.11 10.32
CA ASN A 120 -10.92 22.92 10.44
C ASN A 120 -10.72 22.15 11.76
N GLU A 121 -10.41 22.86 12.86
CA GLU A 121 -10.17 22.27 14.19
C GLU A 121 -11.29 21.30 14.62
N ALA A 122 -12.55 21.72 14.49
CA ALA A 122 -13.69 20.90 14.89
C ALA A 122 -13.80 19.58 14.09
N LEU A 123 -13.45 19.60 12.80
CA LEU A 123 -13.39 18.41 11.98
C LEU A 123 -12.25 17.50 12.44
N ILE A 124 -11.04 18.04 12.56
CA ILE A 124 -9.84 17.28 12.93
C ILE A 124 -9.99 16.66 14.32
N GLY A 125 -10.48 17.43 15.30
CA GLY A 125 -10.73 16.93 16.64
C GLY A 125 -11.80 15.83 16.69
N ARG A 126 -12.90 15.99 15.95
CA ARG A 126 -13.93 14.95 15.85
C ARG A 126 -13.40 13.66 15.25
N GLU A 127 -12.67 13.74 14.15
CA GLU A 127 -12.15 12.55 13.47
C GLU A 127 -11.05 11.87 14.29
N SER A 128 -10.20 12.63 14.95
CA SER A 128 -9.17 12.12 15.87
C SER A 128 -9.79 11.40 17.07
N LEU A 129 -10.81 12.00 17.72
CA LEU A 129 -11.52 11.37 18.83
C LEU A 129 -12.23 10.07 18.40
N ARG A 130 -12.86 10.06 17.22
CA ARG A 130 -13.51 8.87 16.68
C ARG A 130 -12.51 7.74 16.45
N ARG A 131 -11.33 8.03 15.89
CA ARG A 131 -10.26 7.04 15.69
C ARG A 131 -9.70 6.54 17.01
N TYR A 132 -9.42 7.46 17.94
CA TYR A 132 -8.95 7.13 19.29
C TYR A 132 -9.90 6.15 19.99
N GLY A 133 -11.22 6.41 19.95
CA GLY A 133 -12.24 5.53 20.53
C GLY A 133 -12.59 4.29 19.72
N GLY A 134 -11.97 4.05 18.56
CA GLY A 134 -12.23 2.88 17.70
C GLY A 134 -13.56 2.93 16.93
N PHE A 135 -14.19 4.10 16.76
CA PHE A 135 -15.52 4.27 16.16
C PHE A 135 -15.66 3.69 14.74
N TYR A 136 -14.58 3.75 13.95
CA TYR A 136 -14.54 3.29 12.56
C TYR A 136 -14.20 1.80 12.41
N GLY A 137 -13.81 1.11 13.50
CA GLY A 137 -13.12 -0.17 13.40
C GLY A 137 -11.65 0.02 12.96
N PRO A 138 -10.96 -1.07 12.55
CA PRO A 138 -9.62 -0.97 11.98
C PRO A 138 -9.66 -0.15 10.69
N THR A 139 -8.67 0.73 10.51
CA THR A 139 -8.50 1.59 9.34
C THR A 139 -7.03 1.64 8.97
N ALA A 140 -6.72 1.76 7.69
CA ALA A 140 -5.35 1.94 7.24
C ALA A 140 -4.86 3.40 7.46
N VAL A 141 -3.53 3.56 7.56
CA VAL A 141 -2.86 4.88 7.58
C VAL A 141 -2.69 5.42 6.16
N VAL A 142 -2.52 4.49 5.21
CA VAL A 142 -2.47 4.68 3.76
C VAL A 142 -3.71 4.06 3.15
N ASP A 143 -4.48 4.80 2.35
CA ASP A 143 -5.64 4.22 1.67
C ASP A 143 -5.49 4.30 0.15
N PHE A 144 -5.44 3.14 -0.49
CA PHE A 144 -5.49 3.08 -1.95
C PHE A 144 -6.87 3.45 -2.51
N ALA A 145 -7.91 3.26 -1.71
CA ALA A 145 -9.26 3.72 -1.96
C ALA A 145 -9.82 4.29 -0.67
N PHE A 146 -10.73 5.25 -0.74
CA PHE A 146 -11.26 5.90 0.46
C PHE A 146 -11.90 4.91 1.45
N VAL A 147 -11.48 5.02 2.70
CA VAL A 147 -12.06 4.30 3.84
C VAL A 147 -12.68 5.31 4.83
N PRO A 148 -13.83 5.01 5.47
CA PRO A 148 -14.40 5.84 6.53
C PRO A 148 -13.37 6.26 7.58
N GLY A 149 -13.26 7.56 7.84
CA GLY A 149 -12.39 8.08 8.91
C GLY A 149 -10.89 7.98 8.65
N SER A 150 -10.48 7.59 7.45
CA SER A 150 -9.07 7.56 7.05
C SER A 150 -8.47 8.95 6.83
N THR A 151 -7.14 9.04 6.78
CA THR A 151 -6.44 10.30 6.51
C THR A 151 -6.89 10.89 5.16
N SER A 152 -6.96 10.07 4.11
CA SER A 152 -7.39 10.49 2.76
C SER A 152 -8.83 11.03 2.76
N ASN A 153 -9.72 10.42 3.55
CA ASN A 153 -11.11 10.87 3.71
C ASN A 153 -11.18 12.26 4.37
N VAL A 154 -10.38 12.53 5.41
CA VAL A 154 -10.34 13.85 6.07
C VAL A 154 -9.73 14.91 5.15
N VAL A 155 -8.60 14.59 4.51
CA VAL A 155 -7.94 15.47 3.53
C VAL A 155 -8.90 15.87 2.41
N ASN A 156 -9.62 14.91 1.82
CA ASN A 156 -10.61 15.19 0.79
C ASN A 156 -11.76 16.07 1.29
N THR A 157 -12.22 15.87 2.52
CA THR A 157 -13.29 16.69 3.12
C THR A 157 -12.86 18.16 3.17
N ILE A 158 -11.64 18.45 3.63
CA ILE A 158 -11.09 19.81 3.67
C ILE A 158 -10.93 20.38 2.25
N LEU A 159 -10.30 19.64 1.35
CA LEU A 159 -10.05 20.07 -0.04
C LEU A 159 -11.34 20.36 -0.83
N SER A 160 -12.42 19.62 -0.55
CA SER A 160 -13.70 19.80 -1.23
C SER A 160 -14.28 21.20 -1.04
N GLY A 161 -14.04 21.82 0.12
CA GLY A 161 -14.52 23.18 0.46
C GLY A 161 -13.61 24.32 0.02
N MET A 162 -12.42 24.02 -0.49
CA MET A 162 -11.43 25.04 -0.87
C MET A 162 -11.65 25.60 -2.27
N ASN A 163 -11.22 26.84 -2.52
CA ASN A 163 -11.21 27.45 -3.85
C ASN A 163 -9.78 27.55 -4.40
N ILE A 164 -9.17 26.40 -4.67
CA ILE A 164 -7.86 26.26 -5.32
C ILE A 164 -8.00 25.38 -6.58
N GLU A 165 -7.01 25.43 -7.48
CA GLU A 165 -7.05 24.65 -8.73
C GLU A 165 -7.24 23.15 -8.47
N LYS A 166 -8.11 22.53 -9.27
CA LYS A 166 -8.51 21.12 -9.11
C LYS A 166 -7.31 20.17 -9.15
N LYS A 167 -6.39 20.36 -10.09
CA LYS A 167 -5.16 19.54 -10.22
C LYS A 167 -4.32 19.54 -8.93
N TYR A 168 -4.26 20.68 -8.23
CA TYR A 168 -3.52 20.80 -6.97
C TYR A 168 -4.24 20.13 -5.81
N LYS A 169 -5.58 20.23 -5.74
CA LYS A 169 -6.36 19.42 -4.78
C LYS A 169 -6.09 17.93 -4.96
N GLN A 170 -6.13 17.47 -6.20
CA GLN A 170 -5.90 16.08 -6.54
C GLN A 170 -4.47 15.63 -6.22
N ALA A 171 -3.48 16.49 -6.42
CA ALA A 171 -2.09 16.23 -6.04
C ALA A 171 -1.92 16.11 -4.52
N ILE A 172 -2.48 17.05 -3.74
CA ILE A 172 -2.46 17.02 -2.26
C ILE A 172 -3.14 15.76 -1.71
N LEU A 173 -4.28 15.38 -2.28
CA LEU A 173 -4.97 14.14 -1.89
C LEU A 173 -4.16 12.89 -2.28
N SER A 174 -3.58 12.89 -3.48
CA SER A 174 -2.78 11.76 -3.97
C SER A 174 -1.52 11.55 -3.16
N SER A 175 -0.87 12.66 -2.76
CA SER A 175 0.37 12.58 -1.99
C SER A 175 0.15 11.85 -0.67
N LYS A 176 -1.02 11.98 -0.02
CA LYS A 176 -1.30 11.25 1.23
C LYS A 176 -1.96 9.89 1.07
N SER A 177 -2.60 9.62 -0.06
CA SER A 177 -3.12 8.29 -0.40
C SER A 177 -1.99 7.40 -0.91
N TRP A 178 -1.97 7.06 -2.20
CA TRP A 178 -0.94 6.18 -2.79
C TRP A 178 0.46 6.77 -2.73
N GLY A 179 0.60 8.10 -2.68
CA GLY A 179 1.88 8.74 -2.49
C GLY A 179 2.47 8.50 -1.10
N MET A 180 1.68 8.09 -0.10
CA MET A 180 2.21 7.73 1.22
C MET A 180 3.06 8.84 1.87
N ASN A 181 2.70 10.12 1.66
CA ASN A 181 3.43 11.28 2.18
C ASN A 181 3.55 11.17 3.70
N THR A 182 4.74 10.75 4.14
CA THR A 182 5.06 10.33 5.49
C THR A 182 4.29 9.09 5.97
N SER A 183 4.82 8.42 6.99
CA SER A 183 4.13 7.34 7.70
C SER A 183 3.05 7.84 8.67
N TYR A 184 2.77 9.14 8.69
CA TYR A 184 1.80 9.73 9.62
C TYR A 184 0.35 9.33 9.31
N GLY A 185 -0.38 8.86 10.31
CA GLY A 185 -1.82 8.65 10.23
C GLY A 185 -2.57 9.64 11.11
N ILE A 186 -3.69 10.18 10.60
CA ILE A 186 -4.50 11.12 11.39
C ILE A 186 -4.94 10.50 12.73
N GLY A 187 -4.91 11.30 13.78
CA GLY A 187 -5.23 10.95 15.15
C GLY A 187 -4.05 10.39 15.95
N SER A 188 -2.88 10.20 15.33
CA SER A 188 -1.70 9.67 16.03
C SER A 188 -1.12 10.66 17.02
N ALA A 189 -0.93 11.93 16.62
CA ALA A 189 -0.43 12.95 17.53
C ALA A 189 -1.47 13.24 18.62
N PHE A 190 -2.76 13.27 18.27
CA PHE A 190 -3.84 13.37 19.25
C PHE A 190 -3.78 12.25 20.30
N ALA A 191 -3.68 10.98 19.87
CA ALA A 191 -3.64 9.84 20.79
C ALA A 191 -2.41 9.91 21.71
N ASN A 192 -1.23 10.22 21.15
CA ASN A 192 -0.01 10.36 21.95
C ASN A 192 -0.13 11.48 22.99
N ALA A 193 -0.66 12.63 22.61
CA ALA A 193 -0.88 13.77 23.51
C ALA A 193 -1.85 13.41 24.65
N ILE A 194 -2.98 12.79 24.34
CA ILE A 194 -3.96 12.34 25.35
C ILE A 194 -3.31 11.38 26.36
N ASN A 195 -2.57 10.38 25.87
CA ASN A 195 -1.92 9.40 26.74
C ASN A 195 -0.76 10.00 27.56
N ALA A 196 -0.15 11.08 27.07
CA ALA A 196 0.82 11.88 27.82
C ALA A 196 0.19 12.84 28.86
N GLY A 197 -1.15 12.85 28.98
CA GLY A 197 -1.88 13.64 29.98
C GLY A 197 -2.35 15.01 29.49
N ALA A 198 -2.32 15.28 28.18
CA ALA A 198 -2.84 16.51 27.62
C ALA A 198 -4.38 16.58 27.71
N THR A 199 -4.94 17.79 27.70
CA THR A 199 -6.38 17.99 27.51
C THR A 199 -6.77 17.67 26.07
N THR A 200 -8.05 17.39 25.81
CA THR A 200 -8.56 17.19 24.45
C THR A 200 -8.24 18.36 23.53
N ALA A 201 -8.40 19.61 24.00
CA ALA A 201 -8.08 20.79 23.19
C ALA A 201 -6.59 20.80 22.80
N LYS A 202 -5.70 20.53 23.76
CA LYS A 202 -4.26 20.49 23.49
C LYS A 202 -3.88 19.37 22.53
N ALA A 203 -4.49 18.20 22.67
CA ALA A 203 -4.28 17.08 21.75
C ALA A 203 -4.73 17.40 20.31
N VAL A 204 -5.81 18.18 20.13
CA VAL A 204 -6.23 18.64 18.80
C VAL A 204 -5.22 19.66 18.22
N GLU A 205 -4.68 20.56 19.04
CA GLU A 205 -3.62 21.48 18.60
C GLU A 205 -2.39 20.71 18.08
N GLU A 206 -1.96 19.66 18.79
CA GLU A 206 -0.82 18.83 18.38
C GLU A 206 -1.09 18.05 17.09
N GLU A 207 -2.31 17.53 16.92
CA GLU A 207 -2.75 16.90 15.69
C GLU A 207 -2.72 17.85 14.50
N ILE A 208 -3.23 19.07 14.66
CA ILE A 208 -3.20 20.11 13.63
C ILE A 208 -1.76 20.45 13.27
N ALA A 209 -0.90 20.66 14.27
CA ALA A 209 0.51 21.01 14.05
C ALA A 209 1.25 19.91 13.28
N MET A 210 1.03 18.63 13.64
CA MET A 210 1.65 17.51 12.94
C MET A 210 1.12 17.38 11.50
N LEU A 211 -0.20 17.51 11.30
CA LEU A 211 -0.79 17.50 9.96
C LEU A 211 -0.24 18.64 9.09
N GLN A 212 -0.08 19.85 9.63
CA GLN A 212 0.54 20.96 8.90
C GLN A 212 1.99 20.66 8.55
N LEU A 213 2.78 20.14 9.49
CA LEU A 213 4.19 19.80 9.28
C LEU A 213 4.38 18.80 8.13
N VAL A 214 3.50 17.79 8.03
CA VAL A 214 3.50 16.77 6.96
C VAL A 214 3.39 17.39 5.56
N TYR A 215 2.74 18.56 5.40
CA TYR A 215 2.65 19.23 4.11
C TYR A 215 3.63 20.40 3.96
N ASP A 216 4.01 21.05 5.06
CA ASP A 216 4.92 22.18 5.07
C ASP A 216 6.33 21.76 4.68
N ARG A 217 6.91 20.86 5.49
CA ARG A 217 8.30 20.42 5.44
C ARG A 217 8.31 18.89 5.57
N PRO A 218 7.88 18.16 4.53
CA PRO A 218 7.60 16.74 4.64
C PRO A 218 8.84 15.89 4.96
N ILE A 219 10.05 16.26 4.50
CA ILE A 219 11.29 15.56 4.89
C ILE A 219 11.53 15.71 6.40
N GLU A 220 11.34 16.91 6.94
CA GLU A 220 11.47 17.17 8.38
C GLU A 220 10.42 16.40 9.17
N ALA A 221 9.16 16.39 8.68
CA ALA A 221 8.07 15.64 9.28
C ALA A 221 8.41 14.15 9.38
N GLN A 222 8.84 13.53 8.28
CA GLN A 222 9.17 12.11 8.26
C GLN A 222 10.40 11.80 9.12
N THR A 223 11.42 12.66 9.09
CA THR A 223 12.61 12.52 9.95
C THR A 223 12.21 12.51 11.43
N LYS A 224 11.32 13.44 11.83
CA LYS A 224 10.80 13.50 13.19
C LYS A 224 10.06 12.21 13.56
N LEU A 225 9.14 11.73 12.72
CA LEU A 225 8.38 10.51 12.98
C LEU A 225 9.27 9.28 13.17
N MET A 226 10.31 9.15 12.34
CA MET A 226 11.27 8.04 12.44
C MET A 226 12.14 8.14 13.68
N THR A 227 12.59 9.35 14.03
CA THR A 227 13.35 9.60 15.26
C THR A 227 12.52 9.25 16.50
N ASP A 228 11.28 9.74 16.55
CA ASP A 228 10.35 9.49 17.67
C ASP A 228 10.00 7.99 17.78
N SER A 229 10.00 7.26 16.67
CA SER A 229 9.74 5.80 16.62
C SER A 229 10.99 4.95 16.90
N GLY A 230 12.17 5.56 17.08
CA GLY A 230 13.41 4.85 17.39
C GLY A 230 14.08 4.18 16.18
N HIS A 231 13.79 4.63 14.96
CA HIS A 231 14.40 4.10 13.75
C HIS A 231 15.93 4.19 13.81
N SER A 232 16.61 3.10 13.45
CA SER A 232 18.07 3.03 13.62
C SER A 232 18.81 2.25 12.55
N SER A 233 18.12 1.72 11.53
CA SER A 233 18.77 1.00 10.42
C SER A 233 19.65 1.91 9.56
N PHE A 234 19.31 3.19 9.43
CA PHE A 234 20.08 4.20 8.71
C PHE A 234 19.59 5.62 9.03
N ASP A 235 20.32 6.62 8.55
CA ASP A 235 19.91 8.04 8.61
C ASP A 235 18.83 8.34 7.57
N VAL A 236 17.59 8.42 8.04
CA VAL A 236 16.39 8.63 7.22
C VAL A 236 16.40 10.01 6.55
N LYS A 237 16.91 11.05 7.22
CA LYS A 237 17.00 12.39 6.62
C LYS A 237 17.96 12.38 5.44
N LYS A 238 19.16 11.83 5.67
CA LYS A 238 20.18 11.70 4.64
C LYS A 238 19.70 10.84 3.46
N TYR A 239 18.96 9.76 3.74
CA TYR A 239 18.30 8.98 2.70
C TYR A 239 17.41 9.86 1.80
N MET A 240 16.48 10.62 2.40
CA MET A 240 15.54 11.45 1.64
C MET A 240 16.24 12.55 0.86
N GLU A 241 17.29 13.17 1.41
CA GLU A 241 18.11 14.18 0.72
C GLU A 241 18.83 13.61 -0.51
N ILE A 242 19.41 12.41 -0.42
CA ILE A 242 20.07 11.74 -1.57
C ILE A 242 19.03 11.34 -2.61
N TYR A 243 17.93 10.72 -2.18
CA TYR A 243 16.85 10.28 -3.06
C TYR A 243 16.25 11.47 -3.82
N ARG A 244 16.03 12.61 -3.14
CA ARG A 244 15.54 13.87 -3.71
C ARG A 244 16.38 14.33 -4.89
N GLU A 245 17.70 14.39 -4.72
CA GLU A 245 18.60 14.84 -5.77
C GLU A 245 18.70 13.85 -6.93
N ARG A 246 18.67 12.54 -6.65
CA ARG A 246 18.63 11.50 -7.69
C ARG A 246 17.34 11.55 -8.51
N MET A 247 16.20 11.83 -7.89
CA MET A 247 14.89 11.86 -8.56
C MET A 247 14.55 13.18 -9.23
N ARG A 248 15.19 14.28 -8.85
CA ARG A 248 14.92 15.63 -9.40
C ARG A 248 14.87 15.65 -10.94
N PRO A 249 15.78 15.01 -11.70
CA PRO A 249 15.71 15.02 -13.16
C PRO A 249 14.47 14.32 -13.73
N ALA A 250 14.05 13.19 -13.15
CA ALA A 250 12.87 12.46 -13.59
C ALA A 250 11.58 13.23 -13.27
N ILE A 251 11.50 13.80 -12.07
CA ILE A 251 10.38 14.66 -11.64
C ILE A 251 10.24 15.85 -12.58
N LYS A 252 11.34 16.57 -12.85
CA LYS A 252 11.33 17.72 -13.75
C LYS A 252 10.86 17.34 -15.16
N ALA A 253 11.38 16.23 -15.70
CA ALA A 253 10.96 15.74 -17.02
C ALA A 253 9.45 15.42 -17.06
N ALA A 254 8.91 14.80 -16.01
CA ALA A 254 7.48 14.51 -15.91
C ALA A 254 6.62 15.79 -15.82
N VAL A 255 7.07 16.79 -15.05
CA VAL A 255 6.42 18.11 -14.99
C VAL A 255 6.43 18.79 -16.37
N ASP A 256 7.59 18.85 -17.03
CA ASP A 256 7.76 19.46 -18.35
C ASP A 256 6.89 18.76 -19.41
N ALA A 257 6.68 17.44 -19.30
CA ALA A 257 5.83 16.65 -20.18
C ALA A 257 4.33 16.72 -19.85
N GLY A 258 3.94 17.44 -18.80
CA GLY A 258 2.53 17.61 -18.41
C GLY A 258 1.92 16.38 -17.70
N VAL A 259 2.75 15.51 -17.12
CA VAL A 259 2.27 14.43 -16.25
C VAL A 259 1.56 15.03 -15.04
N HIS A 260 0.36 14.53 -14.72
CA HIS A 260 -0.41 15.04 -13.59
C HIS A 260 0.35 14.85 -12.28
N TYR A 261 0.37 15.86 -11.41
CA TYR A 261 1.18 15.82 -10.17
C TYR A 261 0.79 14.67 -9.25
N SER A 262 -0.50 14.29 -9.21
CA SER A 262 -0.96 13.06 -8.57
C SER A 262 -0.17 11.82 -8.98
N ASN A 263 0.18 11.70 -10.27
CA ASN A 263 0.94 10.56 -10.77
C ASN A 263 2.42 10.68 -10.40
N ILE A 264 2.96 11.91 -10.37
CA ILE A 264 4.35 12.19 -9.97
C ILE A 264 4.60 11.83 -8.50
N VAL A 265 3.63 12.07 -7.61
CA VAL A 265 3.76 11.67 -6.19
C VAL A 265 3.41 10.20 -5.95
N THR A 266 2.61 9.58 -6.81
CA THR A 266 2.13 8.20 -6.60
C THR A 266 3.06 7.15 -7.19
N VAL A 267 3.46 7.29 -8.46
CA VAL A 267 4.22 6.23 -9.17
C VAL A 267 5.54 5.93 -8.48
N PRO A 268 6.39 6.93 -8.14
CA PRO A 268 7.66 6.65 -7.48
C PRO A 268 7.53 6.04 -6.08
N ALA A 269 6.52 6.45 -5.30
CA ALA A 269 6.35 5.98 -3.93
C ALA A 269 5.89 4.51 -3.89
N TYR A 270 4.97 4.15 -4.78
CA TYR A 270 4.37 2.82 -4.74
C TYR A 270 5.27 1.73 -5.31
N CYS A 271 6.24 2.06 -6.17
CA CYS A 271 7.12 1.08 -6.80
C CYS A 271 8.35 0.68 -5.98
N VAL A 272 8.64 1.28 -4.83
CA VAL A 272 9.90 1.01 -4.10
C VAL A 272 9.78 -0.10 -3.06
N GLY A 273 8.56 -0.53 -2.72
CA GLY A 273 8.28 -1.42 -1.59
C GLY A 273 8.99 -2.77 -1.65
N ASP A 274 9.47 -3.21 -2.81
CA ASP A 274 10.14 -4.51 -2.92
C ASP A 274 11.61 -4.49 -2.45
N VAL A 275 12.19 -3.31 -2.22
CA VAL A 275 13.54 -3.15 -1.67
C VAL A 275 13.46 -2.84 -0.19
N ALA A 276 13.85 -3.79 0.67
CA ALA A 276 13.87 -3.63 2.12
C ALA A 276 12.50 -3.38 2.78
N HIS A 277 11.40 -3.74 2.10
CA HIS A 277 10.06 -3.85 2.70
C HIS A 277 9.39 -5.19 2.36
N HIS A 278 9.14 -5.56 1.09
CA HIS A 278 8.63 -6.89 0.73
C HIS A 278 9.73 -7.96 0.67
N ILE A 279 10.87 -7.67 0.03
CA ILE A 279 12.11 -8.41 0.27
C ILE A 279 12.77 -7.77 1.49
N SER A 280 12.51 -8.31 2.67
CA SER A 280 12.92 -7.74 3.95
C SER A 280 13.18 -8.80 5.02
N GLN A 281 13.70 -8.36 6.15
CA GLN A 281 13.91 -9.24 7.30
C GLN A 281 12.57 -9.74 7.87
N SER A 282 11.53 -8.91 7.95
CA SER A 282 10.19 -9.34 8.38
C SER A 282 9.65 -10.45 7.49
N MET A 283 9.74 -10.30 6.16
CA MET A 283 9.28 -11.32 5.22
C MET A 283 10.10 -12.63 5.34
N TYR A 284 11.43 -12.55 5.46
CA TYR A 284 12.27 -13.74 5.68
C TYR A 284 11.92 -14.47 6.98
N ASN A 285 11.60 -13.72 8.04
CA ASN A 285 11.21 -14.27 9.34
C ASN A 285 9.84 -14.98 9.28
N MET A 286 8.89 -14.45 8.52
CA MET A 286 7.57 -15.04 8.33
C MET A 286 7.62 -16.29 7.45
N THR A 287 8.33 -16.19 6.32
CA THR A 287 8.35 -17.25 5.29
C THR A 287 9.26 -18.42 5.61
N LYS A 288 10.06 -18.37 6.69
CA LYS A 288 10.77 -19.55 7.21
C LYS A 288 9.84 -20.75 7.46
N ASP A 289 8.55 -20.47 7.66
CA ASP A 289 7.48 -21.44 7.75
C ASP A 289 7.06 -21.92 6.35
N ASP A 290 7.10 -23.23 6.13
CA ASP A 290 6.81 -23.84 4.84
C ASP A 290 5.40 -23.58 4.35
N MET A 291 4.40 -23.63 5.24
CA MET A 291 3.01 -23.35 4.86
C MET A 291 2.85 -21.89 4.43
N THR A 292 3.47 -20.95 5.14
CA THR A 292 3.44 -19.53 4.83
C THR A 292 4.04 -19.25 3.45
N MET A 293 5.23 -19.80 3.16
CA MET A 293 5.84 -19.67 1.83
C MET A 293 4.97 -20.32 0.75
N ALA A 294 4.48 -21.54 0.98
CA ALA A 294 3.68 -22.26 0.00
C ALA A 294 2.37 -21.56 -0.36
N ILE A 295 1.72 -20.91 0.61
CA ILE A 295 0.53 -20.08 0.37
C ILE A 295 0.85 -18.93 -0.59
N ILE A 296 1.96 -18.22 -0.38
CA ILE A 296 2.38 -17.11 -1.26
C ILE A 296 2.68 -17.63 -2.67
N GLU A 297 3.42 -18.74 -2.79
CA GLU A 297 3.75 -19.36 -4.08
C GLU A 297 2.49 -19.79 -4.84
N ALA A 298 1.62 -20.58 -4.21
CA ALA A 298 0.40 -21.07 -4.84
C ALA A 298 -0.54 -19.92 -5.23
N THR A 299 -0.66 -18.88 -4.38
CA THR A 299 -1.45 -17.68 -4.70
C THR A 299 -0.91 -16.96 -5.93
N SER A 300 0.42 -16.88 -6.06
CA SER A 300 1.09 -16.27 -7.21
C SER A 300 0.93 -17.11 -8.48
N ASP A 301 0.96 -18.44 -8.36
CA ASP A 301 0.70 -19.36 -9.47
C ASP A 301 -0.74 -19.25 -9.99
N VAL A 302 -1.73 -19.14 -9.09
CA VAL A 302 -3.14 -18.88 -9.47
C VAL A 302 -3.24 -17.59 -10.27
N MET A 303 -2.56 -16.53 -9.82
CA MET A 303 -2.55 -15.24 -10.50
C MET A 303 -1.93 -15.33 -11.89
N GLU A 304 -0.74 -15.92 -12.01
CA GLU A 304 -0.06 -16.10 -13.30
C GLU A 304 -0.92 -16.89 -14.29
N GLN A 305 -1.46 -18.04 -13.87
CA GLN A 305 -2.27 -18.89 -14.73
C GLN A 305 -3.56 -18.18 -15.16
N THR A 306 -4.21 -17.45 -14.24
CA THR A 306 -5.44 -16.71 -14.54
C THR A 306 -5.18 -15.52 -15.48
N LEU A 307 -4.05 -14.80 -15.30
CA LEU A 307 -3.65 -13.70 -16.18
C LEU A 307 -3.39 -14.18 -17.61
N LYS A 308 -2.64 -15.29 -17.76
CA LYS A 308 -2.35 -15.88 -19.07
C LYS A 308 -3.62 -16.35 -19.77
N LEU A 309 -4.51 -17.02 -19.04
CA LEU A 309 -5.81 -17.42 -19.59
C LEU A 309 -6.64 -16.21 -20.04
N GLY A 310 -6.66 -15.14 -19.25
CA GLY A 310 -7.35 -13.90 -19.63
C GLY A 310 -6.78 -13.26 -20.89
N LEU A 311 -5.46 -13.28 -21.05
CA LEU A 311 -4.78 -12.80 -22.26
C LEU A 311 -5.18 -13.61 -23.51
N ASP A 312 -5.31 -14.93 -23.38
CA ASP A 312 -5.75 -15.82 -24.46
C ASP A 312 -7.24 -15.61 -24.82
N GLN A 313 -8.09 -15.35 -23.83
CA GLN A 313 -9.51 -15.07 -24.03
C GLN A 313 -9.78 -13.65 -24.57
N GLY A 314 -8.83 -12.73 -24.38
CA GLY A 314 -8.93 -11.34 -24.82
C GLY A 314 -9.53 -10.42 -23.76
N TYR A 315 -8.69 -9.60 -23.14
CA TYR A 315 -9.12 -8.54 -22.22
C TYR A 315 -9.86 -7.40 -22.92
N LYS A 316 -10.85 -6.80 -22.24
CA LYS A 316 -11.59 -5.64 -22.77
C LYS A 316 -10.90 -4.30 -22.51
N GLY A 317 -9.99 -4.25 -21.53
CA GLY A 317 -9.25 -3.04 -21.17
C GLY A 317 -8.11 -3.33 -20.18
N VAL A 318 -7.18 -2.39 -20.01
CA VAL A 318 -6.06 -2.51 -19.06
C VAL A 318 -6.53 -2.77 -17.61
N TYR A 319 -7.64 -2.17 -17.20
CA TYR A 319 -8.18 -2.36 -15.84
C TYR A 319 -8.74 -3.78 -15.62
N ASP A 320 -9.06 -4.53 -16.67
CA ASP A 320 -9.44 -5.93 -16.51
C ASP A 320 -8.22 -6.78 -16.11
N ILE A 321 -7.02 -6.45 -16.59
CA ILE A 321 -5.77 -7.12 -16.19
C ILE A 321 -5.53 -6.94 -14.69
N LEU A 322 -5.58 -5.68 -14.22
CA LEU A 322 -5.45 -5.36 -12.80
C LEU A 322 -6.53 -6.04 -11.94
N SER A 323 -7.77 -6.04 -12.42
CA SER A 323 -8.88 -6.69 -11.73
C SER A 323 -8.66 -8.20 -11.63
N VAL A 324 -8.19 -8.84 -12.71
CA VAL A 324 -7.91 -10.28 -12.74
C VAL A 324 -6.73 -10.63 -11.84
N ALA A 325 -5.64 -9.86 -11.88
CA ALA A 325 -4.49 -10.07 -11.01
C ALA A 325 -4.91 -10.08 -9.52
N THR A 326 -5.46 -8.96 -9.05
CA THR A 326 -5.85 -8.79 -7.63
C THR A 326 -7.06 -9.64 -7.22
N GLY A 327 -7.97 -9.93 -8.15
CA GLY A 327 -9.16 -10.75 -7.89
C GLY A 327 -8.83 -12.25 -7.81
N SER A 328 -7.90 -12.74 -8.63
CA SER A 328 -7.48 -14.13 -8.62
C SER A 328 -6.72 -14.49 -7.34
N THR A 329 -5.84 -13.61 -6.85
CA THR A 329 -5.17 -13.81 -5.56
C THR A 329 -6.15 -13.76 -4.39
N ALA A 330 -7.10 -12.82 -4.42
CA ALA A 330 -8.16 -12.75 -3.41
C ALA A 330 -8.98 -14.05 -3.34
N ALA A 331 -9.37 -14.61 -4.49
CA ALA A 331 -10.07 -15.89 -4.55
C ALA A 331 -9.20 -17.05 -4.05
N ALA A 332 -7.91 -17.08 -4.40
CA ALA A 332 -6.97 -18.09 -3.95
C ALA A 332 -6.83 -18.11 -2.42
N VAL A 333 -6.61 -16.95 -1.81
CA VAL A 333 -6.45 -16.83 -0.36
C VAL A 333 -7.74 -17.20 0.38
N THR A 334 -8.90 -16.74 -0.09
CA THR A 334 -10.17 -17.15 0.49
C THR A 334 -10.40 -18.65 0.36
N TYR A 335 -10.06 -19.25 -0.78
CA TYR A 335 -10.20 -20.68 -0.98
C TYR A 335 -9.34 -21.46 0.02
N ILE A 336 -8.07 -21.08 0.21
CA ILE A 336 -7.17 -21.69 1.21
C ILE A 336 -7.76 -21.57 2.62
N LEU A 337 -8.29 -20.39 2.98
CA LEU A 337 -8.95 -20.17 4.27
C LEU A 337 -10.14 -21.13 4.49
N GLU A 338 -10.97 -21.31 3.46
CA GLU A 338 -12.18 -22.14 3.54
C GLU A 338 -11.88 -23.65 3.58
N LYS A 339 -10.68 -24.10 3.16
CA LYS A 339 -10.28 -25.53 3.26
C LYS A 339 -10.33 -26.05 4.70
N ASP A 340 -10.06 -25.18 5.68
CA ASP A 340 -10.10 -25.50 7.11
C ASP A 340 -11.44 -25.10 7.77
N ALA A 341 -12.49 -24.86 6.97
CA ALA A 341 -13.83 -24.42 7.40
C ALA A 341 -13.87 -23.06 8.12
N PHE A 342 -12.84 -22.23 7.97
CA PHE A 342 -12.89 -20.83 8.40
C PHE A 342 -13.62 -20.00 7.35
N THR A 343 -14.78 -19.44 7.73
CA THR A 343 -15.52 -18.55 6.84
C THR A 343 -15.00 -17.11 6.94
N VAL A 344 -15.13 -16.35 5.85
CA VAL A 344 -14.75 -14.93 5.85
C VAL A 344 -15.43 -14.12 6.98
N PRO A 345 -16.75 -14.26 7.26
CA PRO A 345 -17.37 -13.57 8.38
C PRO A 345 -16.73 -13.87 9.74
N MET A 346 -16.25 -15.10 9.97
CA MET A 346 -15.56 -15.45 11.23
C MET A 346 -14.26 -14.67 11.40
N VAL A 347 -13.48 -14.55 10.33
CA VAL A 347 -12.19 -13.85 10.36
C VAL A 347 -12.38 -12.34 10.49
N VAL A 348 -13.30 -11.77 9.71
CA VAL A 348 -13.64 -10.34 9.79
C VAL A 348 -14.15 -9.99 11.19
N ASP A 349 -15.01 -10.83 11.79
CA ASP A 349 -15.50 -10.65 13.15
C ASP A 349 -14.38 -10.76 14.19
N LEU A 350 -13.51 -11.77 14.06
CA LEU A 350 -12.35 -11.95 14.95
C LEU A 350 -11.44 -10.73 14.95
N LEU A 351 -10.96 -10.30 13.77
CA LEU A 351 -10.02 -9.18 13.65
C LEU A 351 -10.67 -7.86 14.06
N THR A 352 -11.96 -7.64 13.75
CA THR A 352 -12.69 -6.44 14.17
C THR A 352 -12.89 -6.39 15.70
N LYS A 353 -13.25 -7.51 16.33
CA LYS A 353 -13.41 -7.59 17.80
C LYS A 353 -12.06 -7.46 18.49
N ARG A 354 -11.03 -8.13 17.98
CA ARG A 354 -9.66 -8.01 18.48
C ARG A 354 -9.17 -6.57 18.41
N TYR A 355 -9.36 -5.89 17.27
CA TYR A 355 -9.08 -4.46 17.14
C TYR A 355 -9.76 -3.65 18.24
N THR A 356 -11.08 -3.83 18.40
CA THR A 356 -11.86 -3.07 19.39
C THR A 356 -11.32 -3.29 20.81
N ASN A 357 -10.98 -4.52 21.17
CA ASN A 357 -10.37 -4.82 22.47
C ASN A 357 -8.97 -4.21 22.59
N PHE A 358 -8.16 -4.30 21.55
CA PHE A 358 -6.80 -3.79 21.51
C PHE A 358 -6.73 -2.28 21.68
N VAL A 359 -7.64 -1.52 21.03
CA VAL A 359 -7.79 -0.07 21.22
C VAL A 359 -8.04 0.31 22.68
N GLN A 360 -8.88 -0.46 23.37
CA GLN A 360 -9.22 -0.18 24.77
C GLN A 360 -8.12 -0.60 25.73
N LYS A 361 -7.32 -1.62 25.37
CA LYS A 361 -6.21 -2.12 26.18
C LYS A 361 -4.93 -1.29 26.00
N TYR A 362 -4.65 -0.84 24.78
CA TYR A 362 -3.46 -0.09 24.39
C TYR A 362 -3.88 1.20 23.65
N PRO A 363 -4.34 2.21 24.40
CA PRO A 363 -4.78 3.48 23.84
C PRO A 363 -3.64 4.28 23.18
N ASP A 364 -2.39 3.94 23.46
CA ASP A 364 -1.14 4.52 22.95
C ASP A 364 -0.55 3.78 21.73
N ARG A 365 -1.26 2.78 21.20
CA ARG A 365 -0.81 2.03 20.01
C ARG A 365 -0.56 2.95 18.80
N GLY A 366 0.41 2.57 17.97
CA GLY A 366 0.62 3.22 16.69
C GLY A 366 -0.58 3.00 15.74
N PRO A 367 -0.93 3.99 14.90
CA PRO A 367 -2.05 3.87 13.96
C PRO A 367 -1.78 2.85 12.85
N ALA A 368 -0.52 2.50 12.59
CA ALA A 368 -0.10 1.52 11.59
C ALA A 368 -0.22 0.06 12.07
N ALA A 369 -0.38 -0.18 13.38
CA ALA A 369 -0.39 -1.52 13.97
C ALA A 369 -1.48 -2.46 13.40
N GLU A 370 -2.46 -1.92 12.70
CA GLU A 370 -3.64 -2.64 12.19
C GLU A 370 -3.87 -2.39 10.70
N LEU A 371 -2.92 -1.72 10.02
CA LEU A 371 -3.06 -1.28 8.63
C LEU A 371 -3.36 -2.47 7.73
N HIS A 372 -2.48 -3.46 7.76
CA HIS A 372 -2.53 -4.61 6.87
C HIS A 372 -3.66 -5.60 7.16
N ASN A 373 -4.14 -5.66 8.41
CA ASN A 373 -5.32 -6.46 8.75
C ASN A 373 -6.56 -5.98 7.95
N VAL A 374 -6.67 -4.67 7.67
CA VAL A 374 -7.74 -4.12 6.83
C VAL A 374 -7.64 -4.66 5.41
N ASP A 375 -6.46 -4.63 4.81
CA ASP A 375 -6.27 -5.10 3.43
C ASP A 375 -6.47 -6.61 3.31
N PHE A 376 -6.04 -7.39 4.31
CA PHE A 376 -6.32 -8.81 4.35
C PHE A 376 -7.83 -9.10 4.45
N MET A 377 -8.54 -8.42 5.35
CA MET A 377 -9.99 -8.57 5.48
C MET A 377 -10.73 -8.20 4.18
N ASP A 378 -10.35 -7.09 3.55
CA ASP A 378 -10.93 -6.64 2.28
C ASP A 378 -10.63 -7.62 1.14
N MET A 379 -9.41 -8.17 1.09
CA MET A 379 -9.01 -9.19 0.14
C MET A 379 -9.89 -10.45 0.27
N ILE A 380 -10.02 -11.02 1.47
CA ILE A 380 -10.82 -12.24 1.64
C ILE A 380 -12.32 -12.00 1.44
N HIS A 381 -12.81 -10.80 1.76
CA HIS A 381 -14.19 -10.38 1.50
C HIS A 381 -14.50 -10.30 0.01
N ARG A 382 -13.59 -9.72 -0.77
CA ARG A 382 -13.66 -9.73 -2.23
C ARG A 382 -13.56 -11.16 -2.78
N GLY A 383 -12.64 -11.97 -2.25
CA GLY A 383 -12.41 -13.35 -2.67
C GLY A 383 -13.65 -14.23 -2.53
N ALA A 384 -14.40 -14.12 -1.43
CA ALA A 384 -15.65 -14.88 -1.23
C ALA A 384 -16.69 -14.59 -2.32
N LYS A 385 -16.81 -13.33 -2.75
CA LYS A 385 -17.74 -12.94 -3.84
C LYS A 385 -17.28 -13.50 -5.18
N ILE A 386 -15.98 -13.52 -5.41
CA ILE A 386 -15.39 -14.07 -6.64
C ILE A 386 -15.60 -15.58 -6.69
N LEU A 387 -15.32 -16.32 -5.60
CA LEU A 387 -15.52 -17.77 -5.52
C LEU A 387 -16.96 -18.19 -5.80
N ALA A 388 -17.95 -17.41 -5.35
CA ALA A 388 -19.35 -17.67 -5.65
C ALA A 388 -19.67 -17.68 -7.16
N SER A 389 -18.89 -16.93 -7.96
CA SER A 389 -19.02 -16.90 -9.43
C SER A 389 -18.00 -17.76 -10.17
N GLY A 390 -16.88 -18.11 -9.51
CA GLY A 390 -15.71 -18.78 -10.09
C GLY A 390 -14.91 -17.93 -11.10
N LYS A 391 -15.23 -16.63 -11.25
CA LYS A 391 -14.68 -15.80 -12.34
C LYS A 391 -14.35 -14.37 -11.89
N VAL A 392 -13.35 -13.78 -12.53
CA VAL A 392 -13.03 -12.35 -12.42
C VAL A 392 -13.03 -11.75 -13.81
N LYS A 393 -13.85 -10.71 -14.03
CA LYS A 393 -14.02 -10.09 -15.36
C LYS A 393 -14.33 -11.09 -16.50
N GLY A 394 -15.00 -12.19 -16.16
CA GLY A 394 -15.33 -13.27 -17.11
C GLY A 394 -14.26 -14.35 -17.24
N VAL A 395 -13.06 -14.14 -16.72
CA VAL A 395 -11.95 -15.11 -16.74
C VAL A 395 -12.11 -16.10 -15.57
N PRO A 396 -12.14 -17.42 -15.82
CA PRO A 396 -12.16 -18.42 -14.76
C PRO A 396 -10.89 -18.40 -13.90
N VAL A 397 -11.03 -18.37 -12.58
CA VAL A 397 -9.90 -18.39 -11.65
C VAL A 397 -9.26 -19.78 -11.63
N GLN A 398 -7.94 -19.85 -11.78
CA GLN A 398 -7.17 -21.10 -11.88
C GLN A 398 -6.76 -21.66 -10.51
N ILE A 399 -7.72 -22.07 -9.69
CA ILE A 399 -7.50 -22.54 -8.29
C ILE A 399 -6.65 -23.83 -8.20
N SER A 400 -6.53 -24.62 -9.26
CA SER A 400 -5.83 -25.91 -9.23
C SER A 400 -4.37 -25.85 -8.76
N ALA A 401 -3.70 -24.70 -8.86
CA ALA A 401 -2.36 -24.52 -8.32
C ALA A 401 -2.30 -24.74 -6.79
N ILE A 402 -3.39 -24.43 -6.07
CA ILE A 402 -3.51 -24.64 -4.63
C ILE A 402 -3.63 -26.13 -4.32
N ASP A 403 -4.48 -26.84 -5.05
CA ASP A 403 -4.71 -28.29 -4.85
C ASP A 403 -3.54 -29.16 -5.35
N ALA A 404 -2.67 -28.60 -6.19
CA ALA A 404 -1.44 -29.25 -6.64
C ALA A 404 -0.25 -28.99 -5.70
N ASN A 405 -0.37 -28.05 -4.74
CA ASN A 405 0.73 -27.69 -3.85
C ASN A 405 0.85 -28.69 -2.69
N GLU A 406 1.94 -29.46 -2.69
CA GLU A 406 2.19 -30.55 -1.73
C GLU A 406 2.19 -30.08 -0.26
N VAL A 407 2.61 -28.84 0.02
CA VAL A 407 2.61 -28.30 1.38
C VAL A 407 1.18 -28.01 1.83
N ILE A 408 0.42 -27.28 1.00
CA ILE A 408 -0.96 -26.85 1.30
C ILE A 408 -1.89 -28.06 1.45
N VAL A 409 -1.81 -29.06 0.58
CA VAL A 409 -2.71 -30.22 0.68
C VAL A 409 -2.36 -31.21 1.80
N ASN A 410 -1.25 -30.97 2.52
CA ASN A 410 -0.81 -31.83 3.61
C ASN A 410 -0.56 -31.06 4.93
N PRO A 411 -1.55 -30.32 5.49
CA PRO A 411 -1.36 -29.54 6.71
C PRO A 411 -0.97 -30.41 7.92
N GLN A 412 -1.35 -31.68 7.95
CA GLN A 412 -1.00 -32.66 8.97
C GLN A 412 0.51 -32.90 9.12
N ARG A 413 1.33 -32.53 8.12
CA ARG A 413 2.80 -32.66 8.20
C ARG A 413 3.48 -31.52 8.95
N TYR A 414 2.76 -30.43 9.21
CA TYR A 414 3.31 -29.18 9.78
C TYR A 414 2.79 -28.89 11.20
N THR A 415 2.10 -29.86 11.81
CA THR A 415 1.62 -29.77 13.19
C THR A 415 1.33 -31.18 13.73
N TYR A 416 0.66 -31.29 14.88
CA TYR A 416 0.16 -32.56 15.38
C TYR A 416 -0.79 -33.22 14.36
N PRO A 417 -0.45 -34.39 13.77
CA PRO A 417 -1.09 -34.86 12.54
C PRO A 417 -2.60 -35.06 12.61
N ALA A 418 -3.14 -35.46 13.77
CA ALA A 418 -4.57 -35.66 13.95
C ALA A 418 -5.37 -34.35 14.12
N CYS A 419 -4.70 -33.20 14.23
CA CYS A 419 -5.31 -31.90 14.55
C CYS A 419 -4.81 -30.77 13.63
N GLY A 420 -4.46 -31.08 12.38
CA GLY A 420 -4.00 -30.13 11.36
C GLY A 420 -5.02 -29.12 10.85
N ILE A 421 -6.04 -28.79 11.64
CA ILE A 421 -7.22 -28.02 11.21
C ILE A 421 -7.06 -26.49 11.30
N THR A 422 -5.94 -25.99 11.83
CA THR A 422 -5.68 -24.54 11.98
C THR A 422 -4.38 -24.10 11.31
N VAL A 423 -3.75 -24.96 10.49
CA VAL A 423 -2.41 -24.71 9.93
C VAL A 423 -2.47 -23.65 8.82
N HIS A 424 -3.47 -23.72 7.93
CA HIS A 424 -3.67 -22.68 6.93
C HIS A 424 -4.04 -21.37 7.63
N PHE A 425 -4.99 -21.44 8.56
CA PHE A 425 -5.44 -20.27 9.32
C PHE A 425 -4.29 -19.57 10.06
N SER A 426 -3.44 -20.29 10.78
CA SER A 426 -2.32 -19.68 11.54
C SER A 426 -1.28 -19.01 10.62
N SER A 427 -1.03 -19.61 9.45
CA SER A 427 -0.16 -19.02 8.42
C SER A 427 -0.78 -17.78 7.79
N LEU A 428 -2.08 -17.84 7.47
CA LEU A 428 -2.84 -16.69 6.97
C LEU A 428 -2.95 -15.56 7.99
N MET A 429 -3.01 -15.84 9.29
CA MET A 429 -3.02 -14.79 10.33
C MET A 429 -1.68 -14.08 10.44
N ARG A 430 -0.55 -14.77 10.25
CA ARG A 430 0.75 -14.10 10.10
C ARG A 430 0.76 -13.21 8.85
N LEU A 431 0.26 -13.74 7.73
CA LEU A 431 0.17 -12.97 6.47
C LEU A 431 -0.87 -11.85 6.54
N ALA A 432 -1.83 -11.88 7.46
CA ALA A 432 -2.77 -10.78 7.67
C ALA A 432 -2.09 -9.53 8.24
N ASP A 433 -0.96 -9.69 8.92
CA ASP A 433 -0.13 -8.59 9.41
C ASP A 433 0.78 -8.02 8.31
N PHE A 434 1.04 -8.79 7.24
CA PHE A 434 1.83 -8.35 6.09
C PHE A 434 1.40 -9.06 4.78
N PRO A 435 0.26 -8.69 4.17
CA PRO A 435 -0.35 -9.40 3.05
C PRO A 435 0.18 -8.93 1.69
N CYS A 436 1.20 -8.07 1.63
CA CYS A 436 1.58 -7.36 0.41
C CYS A 436 1.95 -8.29 -0.77
N LEU A 437 2.46 -9.49 -0.50
CA LEU A 437 2.72 -10.51 -1.53
C LEU A 437 1.48 -11.36 -1.89
N LEU A 438 0.41 -11.31 -1.09
CA LEU A 438 -0.90 -11.91 -1.39
C LEU A 438 -1.80 -10.94 -2.16
N THR A 439 -1.88 -9.69 -1.72
CA THR A 439 -2.50 -8.61 -2.50
C THR A 439 -1.70 -8.33 -3.78
N SER A 440 -0.40 -8.68 -3.74
CA SER A 440 0.61 -8.54 -4.80
C SER A 440 0.79 -7.08 -5.20
N GLU A 441 1.34 -6.31 -4.26
CA GLU A 441 1.75 -4.93 -4.46
C GLU A 441 2.78 -4.76 -5.58
N PRO A 442 3.85 -5.58 -5.72
CA PRO A 442 4.75 -5.48 -6.87
C PRO A 442 4.03 -5.55 -8.23
N VAL A 443 3.03 -6.43 -8.35
CA VAL A 443 2.17 -6.52 -9.54
C VAL A 443 1.28 -5.29 -9.69
N THR A 444 0.65 -4.85 -8.60
CA THR A 444 -0.26 -3.70 -8.61
C THR A 444 0.48 -2.41 -8.97
N ALA A 445 1.66 -2.17 -8.40
CA ALA A 445 2.51 -1.02 -8.71
C ALA A 445 2.96 -1.02 -10.17
N THR A 446 3.41 -2.17 -10.67
CA THR A 446 3.85 -2.32 -12.07
C THR A 446 2.69 -2.12 -13.06
N LEU A 447 1.54 -2.73 -12.80
CA LEU A 447 0.35 -2.58 -13.65
C LEU A 447 -0.20 -1.15 -13.61
N MET A 448 -0.27 -0.53 -12.44
CA MET A 448 -0.76 0.83 -12.30
C MET A 448 0.17 1.85 -12.95
N THR A 449 1.49 1.63 -12.89
CA THR A 449 2.45 2.44 -13.66
C THR A 449 2.16 2.35 -15.15
N ASN A 450 1.99 1.14 -15.67
CA ASN A 450 1.64 0.92 -17.08
C ASN A 450 0.28 1.55 -17.47
N ILE A 451 -0.72 1.48 -16.58
CA ILE A 451 -2.05 2.09 -16.78
C ILE A 451 -1.95 3.62 -16.81
N ILE A 452 -1.27 4.21 -15.82
CA ILE A 452 -1.08 5.66 -15.70
C ILE A 452 -0.29 6.18 -16.90
N ALA A 453 0.68 5.41 -17.42
CA ALA A 453 1.43 5.81 -18.59
C ALA A 453 0.55 5.99 -19.85
N LEU A 454 -0.61 5.32 -19.93
CA LEU A 454 -1.55 5.47 -21.05
C LEU A 454 -2.44 6.73 -20.96
N ASP A 455 -2.63 7.26 -19.75
CA ASP A 455 -3.32 8.53 -19.50
C ASP A 455 -2.60 9.33 -18.41
N PRO A 456 -1.40 9.87 -18.72
CA PRO A 456 -0.55 10.52 -17.73
C PRO A 456 -1.15 11.83 -17.19
N THR A 457 -2.14 12.38 -17.88
CA THR A 457 -2.77 13.68 -17.55
C THR A 457 -3.93 13.54 -16.57
N SER A 458 -4.44 12.33 -16.37
CA SER A 458 -5.49 12.04 -15.39
C SER A 458 -4.90 11.52 -14.08
N PRO A 459 -5.45 11.90 -12.92
CA PRO A 459 -4.97 11.41 -11.63
C PRO A 459 -5.31 9.92 -11.42
N GLY A 460 -4.27 9.08 -11.31
CA GLY A 460 -4.39 7.65 -11.06
C GLY A 460 -4.78 7.26 -9.63
N SER A 461 -4.75 8.20 -8.69
CA SER A 461 -4.99 7.95 -7.25
C SER A 461 -5.77 9.09 -6.56
N PRO A 462 -6.37 8.83 -5.39
CA PRO A 462 -6.79 7.50 -4.93
C PRO A 462 -7.87 6.92 -5.85
N ALA A 463 -8.16 5.63 -5.72
CA ALA A 463 -9.25 5.03 -6.49
C ALA A 463 -10.61 5.66 -6.09
N ARG A 464 -11.30 6.23 -7.07
CA ARG A 464 -12.59 6.94 -6.88
C ARG A 464 -13.78 5.98 -6.96
N VAL A 465 -13.72 4.91 -6.17
CA VAL A 465 -14.73 3.84 -6.15
C VAL A 465 -15.00 3.40 -4.72
N CYS A 466 -16.17 2.82 -4.48
CA CYS A 466 -16.45 2.14 -3.21
C CYS A 466 -15.54 0.91 -3.08
N LYS A 467 -14.65 0.88 -2.07
CA LYS A 467 -13.79 -0.28 -1.77
C LYS A 467 -14.60 -1.50 -1.31
N ASP A 468 -15.85 -1.30 -0.87
CA ASP A 468 -16.71 -2.35 -0.32
C ASP A 468 -16.05 -3.02 0.92
N CYS A 469 -15.57 -2.15 1.83
CA CYS A 469 -14.71 -2.53 2.95
C CYS A 469 -15.37 -3.61 3.82
N ALA A 470 -14.64 -4.70 4.09
CA ALA A 470 -15.07 -5.86 4.85
C ALA A 470 -15.57 -5.48 6.26
N VAL A 471 -14.86 -4.58 6.96
CA VAL A 471 -15.24 -4.10 8.29
C VAL A 471 -16.66 -3.51 8.32
N THR A 472 -17.10 -2.91 7.21
CA THR A 472 -18.42 -2.28 7.12
C THR A 472 -19.57 -3.28 6.97
N SER A 473 -19.25 -4.55 6.70
CA SER A 473 -20.22 -5.64 6.81
C SER A 473 -20.69 -5.83 8.25
N LEU A 474 -19.84 -5.54 9.24
CA LEU A 474 -20.15 -5.60 10.67
C LEU A 474 -20.50 -4.23 11.25
N ILE A 475 -19.60 -3.25 11.11
CA ILE A 475 -19.76 -1.91 11.66
C ILE A 475 -20.25 -0.97 10.55
N LYS A 476 -21.57 -0.73 10.48
CA LYS A 476 -22.20 0.07 9.40
C LYS A 476 -21.71 1.53 9.39
N ARG A 477 -20.57 1.80 8.76
CA ARG A 477 -19.89 3.11 8.70
C ARG A 477 -19.64 3.63 7.29
N CYS A 478 -20.12 2.92 6.27
CA CYS A 478 -19.95 3.33 4.86
C CYS A 478 -20.44 4.77 4.59
N ALA A 479 -21.48 5.24 5.31
CA ALA A 479 -22.00 6.60 5.19
C ALA A 479 -21.01 7.73 5.58
N TYR A 480 -19.89 7.40 6.21
CA TYR A 480 -18.82 8.36 6.54
C TYR A 480 -17.69 8.42 5.49
N CYS A 481 -17.77 7.61 4.44
CA CYS A 481 -16.82 7.63 3.32
C CYS A 481 -17.26 8.64 2.26
N ASN A 482 -16.32 9.46 1.77
CA ASN A 482 -16.58 10.52 0.80
C ASN A 482 -16.03 10.23 -0.62
N TRP A 483 -15.86 8.94 -0.97
CA TRP A 483 -15.32 8.52 -2.27
C TRP A 483 -16.10 9.08 -3.47
N SER A 484 -17.42 9.22 -3.35
CA SER A 484 -18.29 9.71 -4.42
C SER A 484 -18.19 11.22 -4.64
N SER A 485 -17.62 11.95 -3.69
CA SER A 485 -17.35 13.39 -3.76
C SER A 485 -15.85 13.68 -3.72
N ALA A 486 -15.03 12.75 -4.20
CA ALA A 486 -13.59 12.93 -4.29
C ALA A 486 -13.23 14.05 -5.29
N VAL A 487 -12.29 14.93 -4.91
CA VAL A 487 -11.85 16.07 -5.72
C VAL A 487 -11.16 15.71 -7.05
#